data_AF-A0A519WVW1-F1
#
_entry.id   AF-A0A519WVW1-F1
#
_cell.length_a   1.000
_cell.length_b   1.000
_cell.length_c   1.000
_cell.angle_alpha   90.00
_cell.angle_beta   90.00
_cell.angle_gamma   90.00
#
_symmetry.space_group_name_H-M   'P 1'
#
loop_
_entity.id
_entity.type
_entity.pdbx_description
1 polymer ?
#
loop_
_entity_poly.entity_id
_entity_poly.type
_entity_poly.pdbx_seq_one_letter_code
_entity_poly.pdbx_strand_id
1 'polypeptide(L)'
;MAGGKETTRQKMINIMYLVLLAMLALNVSDTILNAFKNINDSLVSSKTNVNTSIDQLFSSFQNTKLKDEPARAQPIWEKANQAKSYADELNNHVQKLKDQFATAGNGIDEETGDLVERANLDIAQGIM
;
A
#
# COMPACT_ATOMS: atom_id res chain seq x y z
N MET A 1 -13.02 -9.13 52.36
CA MET A 1 -13.02 -8.36 51.08
C MET A 1 -12.49 -6.97 51.37
N ALA A 2 -11.16 -6.78 51.27
CA ALA A 2 -10.51 -5.52 51.60
C ALA A 2 -10.78 -4.47 50.50
N GLY A 3 -11.98 -3.90 50.51
CA GLY A 3 -12.38 -2.76 49.68
C GLY A 3 -11.90 -1.44 50.28
N GLY A 4 -10.60 -1.32 50.57
CA GLY A 4 -10.01 -0.01 50.85
C GLY A 4 -10.12 0.83 49.59
N LYS A 5 -10.88 1.94 49.64
CA LYS A 5 -10.88 2.94 48.55
C LYS A 5 -9.43 3.27 48.24
N GLU A 6 -8.97 2.94 47.03
CA GLU A 6 -7.62 3.29 46.60
C GLU A 6 -7.33 4.75 46.92
N THR A 7 -6.18 4.98 47.54
CA THR A 7 -5.74 6.34 47.86
C THR A 7 -5.64 7.13 46.57
N THR A 8 -5.88 8.45 46.60
CA THR A 8 -5.75 9.31 45.43
C THR A 8 -4.39 9.14 44.73
N ARG A 9 -3.33 8.84 45.49
CA ARG A 9 -2.01 8.47 44.96
C ARG A 9 -2.02 7.16 44.16
N GLN A 10 -2.61 6.08 44.69
CA GLN A 10 -2.74 4.81 43.95
C GLN A 10 -3.56 4.96 42.68
N LYS A 11 -4.65 5.75 42.74
CA LYS A 11 -5.43 6.06 41.53
C LYS A 11 -4.60 6.78 40.47
N MET A 12 -3.78 7.76 40.87
CA MET A 12 -2.87 8.42 39.92
C MET A 12 -1.83 7.47 39.36
N ILE A 13 -1.24 6.59 40.18
CA ILE A 13 -0.27 5.58 39.73
C ILE A 13 -0.92 4.59 38.75
N ASN A 14 -2.14 4.13 39.04
CA ASN A 14 -2.86 3.19 38.18
C ASN A 14 -3.26 3.84 36.84
N ILE A 15 -3.68 5.10 36.86
CA ILE A 15 -3.94 5.85 35.62
C ILE A 15 -2.64 6.01 34.82
N MET A 16 -1.52 6.34 35.46
CA MET A 16 -0.23 6.43 34.76
C MET A 16 0.19 5.09 34.14
N TYR A 17 -0.01 3.97 34.85
CA TYR A 17 0.30 2.64 34.31
C TYR A 17 -0.61 2.28 33.13
N LEU A 18 -1.91 2.57 33.21
CA LEU A 18 -2.85 2.36 32.10
C LEU A 18 -2.50 3.22 30.87
N VAL A 19 -2.12 4.49 31.07
CA VAL A 19 -1.69 5.37 29.99
C VAL A 19 -0.39 4.86 29.36
N LEU A 20 0.58 4.41 30.16
CA LEU A 20 1.84 3.87 29.64
C LEU A 20 1.64 2.55 28.90
N LEU A 21 0.77 1.67 29.41
CA LEU A 21 0.38 0.43 28.73
C LEU A 21 -0.32 0.73 27.40
N ALA A 22 -1.22 1.72 27.38
CA ALA A 22 -1.88 2.18 26.16
C ALA A 22 -0.88 2.76 25.15
N MET A 23 0.09 3.57 25.58
CA MET A 23 1.15 4.10 24.71
C MET A 23 2.03 2.98 24.13
N LEU A 24 2.40 1.96 24.92
CA LEU A 24 3.12 0.80 24.43
C LEU A 24 2.29 -0.01 23.41
N ALA A 25 0.99 -0.14 23.64
CA ALA A 25 0.09 -0.87 22.74
C ALA A 25 -0.19 -0.13 21.42
N LEU A 26 -0.17 1.21 21.42
CA LEU A 26 -0.33 2.03 20.23
C LEU A 26 0.92 2.06 19.35
N ASN A 27 2.09 1.70 19.87
CA ASN A 27 3.32 1.64 19.09
C ASN A 27 3.38 0.33 18.31
N VAL A 28 3.32 0.42 16.98
CA VAL A 28 3.57 -0.71 16.08
C VAL A 28 5.08 -0.99 16.08
N SER A 29 5.47 -2.27 16.19
CA SER A 29 6.89 -2.65 16.18
C SER A 29 7.56 -2.34 14.84
N ASP A 30 8.73 -1.72 14.86
CA ASP A 30 9.53 -1.44 13.66
C ASP A 30 9.83 -2.69 12.83
N THR A 31 10.00 -3.85 13.48
CA THR A 31 10.22 -5.13 12.79
C THR A 31 9.02 -5.53 11.92
N ILE A 32 7.81 -5.23 12.36
CA ILE A 32 6.57 -5.51 11.63
C ILE A 32 6.45 -4.52 10.46
N LEU A 33 6.72 -3.24 10.69
CA LEU A 33 6.70 -2.20 9.65
C LEU A 33 7.72 -2.50 8.54
N ASN A 34 8.94 -2.91 8.90
CA ASN A 34 9.95 -3.33 7.94
C ASN A 34 9.52 -4.56 7.13
N ALA A 35 8.80 -5.51 7.74
CA ALA A 35 8.25 -6.66 7.01
C ALA A 35 7.18 -6.20 5.99
N PHE A 36 6.31 -5.26 6.35
CA PHE A 36 5.34 -4.68 5.41
C PHE A 36 6.03 -3.94 4.26
N LYS A 37 7.07 -3.15 4.53
CA LYS A 37 7.87 -2.50 3.49
C LYS A 37 8.47 -3.52 2.52
N ASN A 38 9.10 -4.58 3.03
CA ASN A 38 9.67 -5.63 2.20
C ASN A 38 8.63 -6.34 1.31
N ILE A 39 7.42 -6.56 1.85
CA ILE A 39 6.31 -7.12 1.07
C ILE A 39 5.91 -6.15 -0.04
N ASN A 40 5.76 -4.85 0.26
CA ASN A 40 5.45 -3.84 -0.75
C ASN A 40 6.51 -3.81 -1.86
N ASP A 41 7.80 -3.79 -1.51
CA ASP A 41 8.89 -3.74 -2.49
C ASP A 41 8.90 -4.97 -3.40
N SER A 42 8.62 -6.15 -2.81
CA SER A 42 8.44 -7.39 -3.58
C SER A 42 7.25 -7.32 -4.55
N LEU A 43 6.11 -6.78 -4.10
CA LEU A 43 4.93 -6.59 -4.93
C LEU A 43 5.17 -5.59 -6.06
N VAL A 44 5.88 -4.48 -5.79
CA VAL A 44 6.25 -3.48 -6.81
C VAL A 44 7.19 -4.08 -7.86
N SER A 45 8.18 -4.89 -7.44
CA SER A 45 9.07 -5.61 -8.35
C SER A 45 8.28 -6.62 -9.20
N SER A 46 7.40 -7.41 -8.58
CA SER A 46 6.53 -8.35 -9.29
C SER A 46 5.63 -7.66 -10.33
N LYS A 47 4.98 -6.54 -9.93
CA LYS A 47 4.17 -5.71 -10.84
C LYS A 47 4.99 -5.25 -12.05
N THR A 48 6.20 -4.74 -11.82
CA THR A 48 7.08 -4.25 -12.90
C THR A 48 7.45 -5.37 -13.88
N ASN A 49 7.77 -6.56 -13.37
CA ASN A 49 8.09 -7.72 -14.20
C ASN A 49 6.89 -8.18 -15.04
N VAL A 50 5.70 -8.23 -14.43
CA VAL A 50 4.46 -8.60 -15.12
C VAL A 50 4.13 -7.58 -16.20
N ASN A 51 4.21 -6.28 -15.89
CA ASN A 51 3.97 -5.21 -16.87
C ASN A 51 4.93 -5.29 -18.06
N THR A 52 6.23 -5.50 -17.81
CA THR A 52 7.22 -5.68 -18.86
C THR A 52 6.89 -6.86 -19.77
N SER A 53 6.48 -7.98 -19.18
CA SER A 53 6.08 -9.18 -19.92
C SER A 53 4.82 -8.95 -20.77
N ILE A 54 3.84 -8.21 -20.23
CA ILE A 54 2.63 -7.83 -20.96
C ILE A 54 2.98 -6.91 -22.13
N ASP A 55 3.82 -5.89 -21.94
CA ASP A 55 4.21 -4.98 -23.02
C ASP A 55 4.99 -5.69 -24.14
N GLN A 56 5.84 -6.66 -23.78
CA GLN A 56 6.50 -7.54 -24.75
C GLN A 56 5.49 -8.40 -25.52
N LEU A 57 4.47 -8.95 -24.84
CA LEU A 57 3.41 -9.72 -25.48
C LEU A 57 2.62 -8.87 -26.47
N PHE A 58 2.22 -7.66 -26.08
CA PHE A 58 1.53 -6.71 -26.97
C PHE A 58 2.39 -6.37 -28.19
N SER A 59 3.67 -6.07 -27.97
CA SER A 59 4.62 -5.76 -29.04
C SER A 59 4.81 -6.93 -29.99
N SER A 60 4.92 -8.15 -29.47
CA SER A 60 5.05 -9.38 -30.27
C SER A 60 3.77 -9.64 -31.07
N PHE A 61 2.60 -9.50 -30.45
CA PHE A 61 1.31 -9.68 -31.12
C PHE A 61 1.11 -8.67 -32.26
N GLN A 62 1.48 -7.41 -32.03
CA GLN A 62 1.45 -6.36 -33.05
C GLN A 62 2.40 -6.64 -34.22
N ASN A 63 3.59 -7.17 -33.93
CA ASN A 63 4.60 -7.42 -34.94
C ASN A 63 4.42 -8.74 -35.72
N THR A 64 3.56 -9.64 -35.24
CA THR A 64 3.32 -10.94 -35.86
C THR A 64 1.86 -11.05 -36.33
N LYS A 65 0.95 -11.44 -35.42
CA LYS A 65 -0.44 -11.76 -35.73
C LYS A 65 -1.22 -10.63 -36.40
N LEU A 66 -0.96 -9.40 -36.01
CA LEU A 66 -1.58 -8.23 -36.64
C LEU A 66 -1.10 -7.98 -38.08
N LYS A 67 0.13 -8.38 -38.42
CA LYS A 67 0.68 -8.26 -39.79
C LYS A 67 0.29 -9.46 -40.64
N ASP A 68 0.37 -10.67 -40.08
CA ASP A 68 0.19 -11.92 -40.80
C ASP A 68 -1.29 -12.28 -41.01
N GLU A 69 -2.16 -12.00 -40.03
CA GLU A 69 -3.59 -12.36 -40.05
C GLU A 69 -4.48 -11.21 -39.53
N PRO A 70 -4.47 -10.02 -40.18
CA PRO A 70 -5.12 -8.82 -39.66
C PRO A 70 -6.62 -9.00 -39.40
N ALA A 71 -7.35 -9.67 -40.30
CA ALA A 71 -8.80 -9.85 -40.18
C ALA A 71 -9.22 -10.60 -38.90
N ARG A 72 -8.38 -11.52 -38.40
CA ARG A 72 -8.65 -12.29 -37.17
C ARG A 72 -8.02 -11.64 -35.94
N ALA A 73 -6.87 -11.00 -36.10
CA ALA A 73 -6.12 -10.39 -35.01
C ALA A 73 -6.70 -9.05 -34.55
N GLN A 74 -7.24 -8.24 -35.46
CA GLN A 74 -7.81 -6.92 -35.17
C GLN A 74 -8.88 -6.91 -34.05
N PRO A 75 -9.92 -7.74 -34.09
CA PRO A 75 -10.94 -7.74 -33.02
C PRO A 75 -10.40 -8.19 -31.67
N ILE A 76 -9.35 -9.04 -31.66
CA ILE A 76 -8.68 -9.47 -30.42
C ILE A 76 -7.83 -8.32 -29.88
N TRP A 77 -7.11 -7.63 -30.76
CA TRP A 77 -6.29 -6.48 -30.42
C TRP A 77 -7.10 -5.34 -29.81
N GLU A 78 -8.25 -5.02 -30.39
CA GLU A 78 -9.15 -3.99 -29.87
C GLU A 78 -9.63 -4.33 -28.45
N LYS A 79 -10.08 -5.58 -28.23
CA LYS A 79 -10.47 -6.05 -26.89
C LYS A 79 -9.32 -6.02 -25.89
N ALA A 80 -8.12 -6.41 -26.32
CA ALA A 80 -6.93 -6.39 -25.47
C ALA A 80 -6.56 -4.95 -25.06
N ASN A 81 -6.62 -3.99 -25.98
CA ASN A 81 -6.39 -2.57 -25.66
C ASN A 81 -7.48 -2.00 -24.75
N GLN A 82 -8.73 -2.40 -24.95
CA GLN A 82 -9.81 -2.00 -24.06
C GLN A 82 -9.57 -2.52 -22.63
N ALA A 83 -9.17 -3.78 -22.48
CA ALA A 83 -8.80 -4.34 -21.18
C ALA A 83 -7.59 -3.62 -20.55
N LYS A 84 -6.57 -3.28 -21.36
CA LYS A 84 -5.42 -2.48 -20.91
C LYS A 84 -5.87 -1.12 -20.37
N SER A 85 -6.76 -0.43 -21.09
CA SER A 85 -7.31 0.86 -20.65
C SER A 85 -8.01 0.78 -19.29
N TYR A 86 -8.83 -0.26 -19.06
CA TYR A 86 -9.49 -0.43 -17.75
C TYR A 86 -8.50 -0.74 -16.63
N ALA A 87 -7.48 -1.56 -16.91
CA ALA A 87 -6.43 -1.85 -15.94
C ALA A 87 -5.60 -0.60 -15.61
N ASP A 88 -5.30 0.24 -16.61
CA ASP A 88 -4.57 1.49 -16.43
C ASP A 88 -5.39 2.50 -15.62
N GLU A 89 -6.70 2.60 -15.86
CA GLU A 89 -7.60 3.44 -15.06
C GLU A 89 -7.60 3.02 -13.58
N LEU A 90 -7.74 1.72 -13.31
CA LEU A 90 -7.69 1.17 -11.95
C LEU A 90 -6.32 1.42 -11.31
N ASN A 91 -5.23 1.16 -12.04
CA ASN A 91 -3.87 1.41 -11.55
C ASN A 91 -3.66 2.87 -11.19
N ASN A 92 -4.17 3.80 -12.02
CA ASN A 92 -4.09 5.23 -11.76
C ASN A 92 -4.92 5.62 -10.52
N HIS A 93 -6.10 5.03 -10.33
CA HIS A 93 -6.90 5.26 -9.14
C HIS A 93 -6.18 4.79 -7.86
N VAL A 94 -5.62 3.57 -7.87
CA VAL A 94 -4.83 3.04 -6.76
C VAL A 94 -3.58 3.89 -6.51
N GLN A 95 -2.90 4.36 -7.56
CA GLN A 95 -1.74 5.23 -7.41
C GLN A 95 -2.12 6.56 -6.75
N LYS A 96 -3.23 7.18 -7.14
CA LYS A 96 -3.74 8.39 -6.48
C LYS A 96 -4.00 8.19 -4.99
N LEU A 97 -4.58 7.03 -4.61
CA LEU A 97 -4.77 6.70 -3.20
C LEU A 97 -3.42 6.57 -2.47
N LYS A 98 -2.43 5.90 -3.08
CA LYS A 98 -1.07 5.84 -2.52
C LYS A 98 -0.45 7.21 -2.34
N ASP A 99 -0.62 8.11 -3.31
CA ASP A 99 -0.09 9.48 -3.23
C ASP A 99 -0.78 10.29 -2.13
N GLN A 100 -2.09 10.07 -1.92
CA GLN A 100 -2.83 10.66 -0.79
C GLN A 100 -2.31 10.14 0.56
N PHE A 101 -2.08 8.83 0.69
CA PHE A 101 -1.46 8.25 1.88
C PHE A 101 -0.07 8.81 2.14
N ALA A 102 0.76 8.94 1.10
CA ALA A 102 2.09 9.53 1.21
C ALA A 102 2.01 11.00 1.64
N THR A 103 1.11 11.78 1.06
CA THR A 103 0.93 13.20 1.40
C THR A 103 0.46 13.38 2.84
N ALA A 104 -0.52 12.57 3.28
CA ALA A 104 -1.02 12.61 4.65
C ALA A 104 0.03 12.09 5.67
N GLY A 105 0.94 11.22 5.24
CA GLY A 105 2.03 10.67 6.04
C GLY A 105 3.32 11.47 6.00
N ASN A 106 3.28 12.77 5.67
CA ASN A 106 4.43 13.68 5.55
C ASN A 106 5.49 13.28 4.49
N GLY A 107 5.09 12.47 3.52
CA GLY A 107 5.92 12.06 2.39
C GLY A 107 6.76 10.82 2.67
N ILE A 108 7.80 10.67 1.86
CA ILE A 108 8.77 9.57 1.93
C ILE A 108 10.07 10.15 2.50
N ASP A 109 10.61 9.45 3.49
CA ASP A 109 11.92 9.73 4.06
C ASP A 109 13.01 9.36 3.04
N GLU A 110 13.88 10.31 2.69
CA GLU A 110 14.91 10.14 1.66
C GLU A 110 16.04 9.17 2.08
N GLU A 111 16.26 8.99 3.38
CA GLU A 111 17.31 8.13 3.93
C GLU A 111 16.87 6.66 3.93
N THR A 112 15.61 6.41 4.26
CA THR A 112 15.04 5.06 4.39
C THR A 112 14.27 4.62 3.17
N GLY A 113 13.80 5.54 2.32
CA GLY A 113 12.90 5.26 1.20
C GLY A 113 11.54 4.70 1.64
N ASP A 114 11.08 5.04 2.85
CA ASP A 114 9.81 4.60 3.44
C ASP A 114 8.96 5.81 3.88
N LEU A 115 7.69 5.58 4.19
CA LEU A 115 6.80 6.64 4.68
C LEU A 115 7.28 7.17 6.04
N VAL A 116 7.31 8.51 6.20
CA VAL A 116 7.71 9.15 7.46
C VAL A 116 6.79 8.72 8.61
N GLU A 117 5.48 8.81 8.40
CA GLU A 117 4.46 8.44 9.40
C GLU A 117 3.93 7.01 9.19
N ARG A 118 4.79 6.05 8.84
CA ARG A 118 4.40 4.66 8.52
C ARG A 118 3.65 3.90 9.64
N ALA A 119 3.81 4.32 10.89
CA ALA A 119 3.15 3.70 12.05
C ALA A 119 1.77 4.32 12.38
N ASN A 120 1.42 5.44 11.74
CA ASN A 120 0.22 6.20 12.09
C ASN A 120 -1.05 5.55 11.52
N LEU A 121 -1.86 4.97 12.40
CA LEU A 121 -3.09 4.24 12.05
C LEU A 121 -4.25 5.17 11.67
N ASP A 122 -4.19 6.45 12.04
CA ASP A 122 -5.30 7.39 11.85
C ASP A 122 -5.36 7.91 10.40
N ILE A 123 -4.22 7.92 9.69
CA ILE A 123 -4.14 8.33 8.28
C ILE A 123 -5.09 7.49 7.42
N ALA A 124 -5.14 6.19 7.67
CA ALA A 124 -6.00 5.27 6.92
C ALA A 124 -7.49 5.62 7.04
N GLN A 125 -7.93 5.98 8.26
CA GLN A 125 -9.32 6.33 8.55
C GLN A 125 -9.74 7.68 7.96
N GLY A 126 -8.79 8.58 7.73
CA GLY A 126 -9.07 9.89 7.14
C GLY A 126 -9.24 9.87 5.62
N ILE A 127 -8.75 8.82 4.95
CA ILE A 127 -8.70 8.72 3.48
C ILE A 127 -9.71 7.70 2.95
N MET A 128 -9.96 6.60 3.68
CA MET A 128 -10.94 5.56 3.33
C MET A 128 -12.32 5.85 3.91
#